data_AF-A0A959BJ52-F1
#
_entry.id   AF-A0A959BJ52-F1
#
_cell.length_a   1.000
_cell.length_b   1.000
_cell.length_c   1.000
_cell.angle_alpha   90.00
_cell.angle_beta   90.00
_cell.angle_gamma   90.00
#
_symmetry.space_group_name_H-M   'P 1'
#
loop_
_entity.id
_entity.type
_entity.pdbx_description
1 polymer ?
#
loop_
_entity_poly.entity_id
_entity_poly.type
_entity_poly.pdbx_seq_one_letter_code
_entity_poly.pdbx_strand_id
1 'polypeptide(L)'
;ATRSIAADAGMGIDDLVQEIVLDNGKPKVDWISNNNLLGQLEIAIGDFLMDNIRDKYGLSLSFGDIDDIAGKSIEIAKLRYK
;
A
#
# COMPACT_ATOMS: atom_id res chain seq x y z
N ALA A 1 -18.06 10.50 -7.20
CA ALA A 1 -17.84 9.49 -6.16
C ALA A 1 -16.54 8.72 -6.38
N THR A 2 -16.38 7.99 -7.50
CA THR A 2 -15.24 7.06 -7.73
C THR A 2 -13.84 7.70 -7.66
N ARG A 3 -13.66 8.94 -8.14
CA ARG A 3 -12.37 9.65 -8.02
C ARG A 3 -11.95 9.92 -6.58
N SER A 4 -12.91 10.11 -5.67
CA SER A 4 -12.61 10.33 -4.25
C SER A 4 -12.10 9.05 -3.60
N ILE A 5 -12.74 7.92 -3.90
CA ILE A 5 -12.35 6.62 -3.33
C ILE A 5 -10.96 6.21 -3.81
N ALA A 6 -10.65 6.41 -5.10
CA ALA A 6 -9.32 6.13 -5.64
C ALA A 6 -8.24 7.04 -5.03
N ALA A 7 -8.56 8.31 -4.76
CA ALA A 7 -7.66 9.24 -4.09
C ALA A 7 -7.42 8.84 -2.63
N ASP A 8 -8.48 8.49 -1.90
CA ASP A 8 -8.40 8.02 -0.51
C ASP A 8 -7.55 6.75 -0.42
N ALA A 9 -7.76 5.80 -1.34
CA ALA A 9 -6.96 4.58 -1.42
C ALA A 9 -5.48 4.90 -1.68
N GLY A 10 -5.19 5.76 -2.66
CA GLY A 10 -3.83 6.14 -3.00
C GLY A 10 -3.10 6.87 -1.86
N MET A 11 -3.79 7.78 -1.16
CA MET A 11 -3.21 8.49 -0.01
C MET A 11 -2.93 7.53 1.15
N GLY A 12 -3.90 6.69 1.52
CA GLY A 12 -3.70 5.75 2.64
C GLY A 12 -2.60 4.72 2.38
N ILE A 13 -2.46 4.26 1.13
CA ILE A 13 -1.35 3.38 0.74
C ILE A 13 -0.01 4.11 0.84
N ASP A 14 0.08 5.35 0.34
CA ASP A 14 1.33 6.12 0.43
C ASP A 14 1.71 6.41 1.88
N ASP A 15 0.75 6.69 2.75
CA ASP A 15 0.96 6.88 4.19
C ASP A 15 1.54 5.62 4.85
N LEU A 16 0.97 4.43 4.55
CA LEU A 16 1.48 3.14 5.04
C LEU A 16 2.89 2.84 4.54
N VAL A 17 3.15 3.11 3.26
CA VAL A 17 4.49 3.00 2.68
C VAL A 17 5.45 3.89 3.46
N GLN A 18 5.11 5.16 3.66
CA GLN A 18 5.99 6.08 4.37
C GLN A 18 6.25 5.65 5.81
N GLU A 19 5.24 5.18 6.54
CA GLU A 19 5.37 4.69 7.92
C GLU A 19 6.30 3.46 8.02
N ILE A 20 6.18 2.52 7.09
CA ILE A 20 6.91 1.26 7.12
C ILE A 20 8.31 1.40 6.52
N VAL A 21 8.46 2.20 5.47
CA VAL A 21 9.68 2.28 4.65
C VAL A 21 10.57 3.45 5.04
N LEU A 22 10.02 4.56 5.53
CA LEU A 22 10.82 5.70 5.93
C LEU A 22 11.19 5.63 7.42
N ASP A 23 12.39 6.09 7.74
CA ASP A 23 12.84 6.42 9.09
C ASP A 23 13.21 7.91 9.09
N ASN A 24 12.46 8.71 9.86
CA ASN A 24 12.61 10.17 9.90
C ASN A 24 12.59 10.84 8.50
N GLY A 25 11.70 10.36 7.62
CA GLY A 25 11.56 10.87 6.25
C GLY A 25 12.64 10.42 5.28
N LYS A 26 13.56 9.55 5.70
CA LYS A 26 14.59 8.94 4.83
C LYS A 26 14.26 7.47 4.60
N PRO A 27 14.41 6.93 3.38
CA PRO A 27 14.23 5.50 3.14
C PRO A 27 15.14 4.67 4.04
N LYS A 28 14.59 3.64 4.67
CA LYS A 28 15.36 2.63 5.40
C LYS A 28 16.36 1.99 4.44
N VAL A 29 17.60 1.79 4.90
CA VAL A 29 18.65 1.17 4.08
C VAL A 29 18.19 -0.21 3.60
N ASP A 30 18.35 -0.47 2.30
CA ASP A 30 18.03 -1.76 1.65
C ASP A 30 16.58 -2.24 1.81
N TRP A 31 15.63 -1.33 2.08
CA TRP A 31 14.23 -1.72 2.25
C TRP A 31 13.64 -2.43 1.02
N ILE A 32 14.09 -2.06 -0.18
CA ILE A 32 13.64 -2.64 -1.47
C ILE A 32 14.03 -4.12 -1.61
N SER A 33 15.16 -4.54 -1.03
CA SER A 33 15.63 -5.93 -1.08
C SER A 33 15.27 -6.71 0.19
N ASN A 34 14.66 -6.05 1.17
CA ASN A 34 14.27 -6.67 2.43
C ASN A 34 12.90 -7.33 2.33
N ASN A 35 12.89 -8.64 2.01
CA ASN A 35 11.66 -9.43 1.88
C ASN A 35 10.74 -9.37 3.10
N ASN A 36 11.29 -9.21 4.31
CA ASN A 36 10.47 -9.09 5.52
C ASN A 36 9.71 -7.75 5.56
N LEU A 37 10.37 -6.65 5.18
CA LEU A 37 9.70 -5.34 5.07
C LEU A 37 8.70 -5.31 3.92
N LEU A 38 9.05 -5.90 2.76
CA LEU A 38 8.12 -5.99 1.63
C LEU A 38 6.87 -6.81 1.99
N GLY A 39 7.04 -7.95 2.66
CA GLY A 39 5.90 -8.77 3.11
C GLY A 39 5.04 -8.06 4.15
N GLN A 40 5.64 -7.32 5.09
CA GLN A 40 4.89 -6.49 6.05
C GLN A 40 4.10 -5.39 5.33
N LEU A 41 4.70 -4.75 4.33
CA LEU A 41 4.05 -3.70 3.55
C LEU A 41 2.89 -4.26 2.72
N GLU A 42 3.06 -5.42 2.10
CA GLU A 42 2.04 -6.10 1.32
C GLU A 42 0.83 -6.47 2.18
N ILE A 43 1.06 -7.04 3.36
CA ILE A 43 0.01 -7.35 4.34
C ILE A 43 -0.71 -6.07 4.79
N ALA A 44 0.04 -5.03 5.18
CA ALA A 44 -0.54 -3.78 5.66
C ALA A 44 -1.40 -3.08 4.60
N ILE A 45 -0.94 -3.06 3.34
CA ILE A 45 -1.73 -2.51 2.23
C ILE A 45 -2.96 -3.38 1.95
N GLY A 46 -2.82 -4.70 2.00
CA GLY A 46 -3.93 -5.64 1.82
C GLY A 46 -5.03 -5.43 2.86
N ASP A 47 -4.67 -5.36 4.14
CA ASP A 47 -5.59 -5.12 5.26
C ASP A 47 -6.28 -3.76 5.12
N PHE A 48 -5.54 -2.71 4.76
CA PHE A 48 -6.12 -1.40 4.49
C PHE A 48 -7.12 -1.42 3.33
N LEU A 49 -6.79 -2.09 2.22
CA LEU A 49 -7.68 -2.21 1.08
C LEU A 49 -8.94 -3.01 1.41
N MET A 50 -8.85 -4.02 2.26
CA MET A 50 -10.03 -4.75 2.76
C MET A 50 -10.89 -3.87 3.67
N ASP A 51 -10.32 -3.39 4.77
CA ASP A 51 -11.12 -2.78 5.84
C ASP A 51 -11.54 -1.35 5.49
N ASN A 52 -10.61 -0.56 4.95
CA ASN A 52 -10.78 0.88 4.78
C ASN A 52 -11.26 1.29 3.39
N ILE A 53 -11.16 0.40 2.40
CA ILE A 53 -11.61 0.69 1.03
C ILE A 53 -12.77 -0.23 0.64
N ARG A 54 -12.57 -1.55 0.65
CA ARG A 54 -13.59 -2.51 0.21
C ARG A 54 -14.81 -2.48 1.14
N ASP A 55 -14.62 -2.74 2.42
CA ASP A 55 -15.72 -2.88 3.38
C ASP A 55 -16.35 -1.52 3.69
N LYS A 56 -15.52 -0.49 3.89
CA LYS A 56 -15.98 0.90 4.15
C LYS A 56 -16.87 1.47 3.05
N TYR A 57 -16.54 1.22 1.78
CA TYR A 57 -17.30 1.75 0.63
C TYR A 57 -18.22 0.71 -0.03
N GLY A 58 -18.32 -0.50 0.52
CA GLY A 58 -19.16 -1.58 0.01
C GLY A 58 -18.77 -2.04 -1.41
N LEU A 59 -17.46 -2.02 -1.74
CA LEU A 59 -16.97 -2.40 -3.05
C LEU A 59 -16.88 -3.93 -3.19
N SER A 60 -17.09 -4.43 -4.41
CA SER A 60 -16.89 -5.83 -4.74
C SER A 60 -15.48 -6.05 -5.30
N LEU A 61 -14.45 -5.86 -4.45
CA LEU A 61 -13.07 -6.23 -4.77
C LEU A 61 -12.81 -7.69 -4.38
N SER A 62 -12.25 -8.48 -5.29
CA SER A 62 -11.81 -9.83 -4.97
C SER A 62 -10.48 -9.81 -4.22
N PHE A 63 -10.13 -10.92 -3.59
CA PHE A 63 -8.80 -11.08 -2.98
C PHE A 63 -7.67 -10.91 -4.00
N GLY A 64 -7.87 -11.37 -5.24
CA GLY A 64 -6.88 -11.18 -6.32
C GLY A 64 -6.74 -9.72 -6.76
N ASP A 65 -7.83 -8.94 -6.74
CA ASP A 65 -7.75 -7.50 -7.04
C ASP A 65 -6.96 -6.75 -5.96
N ILE A 66 -7.18 -7.10 -4.69
CA ILE A 66 -6.48 -6.50 -3.55
C ILE A 66 -4.98 -6.82 -3.62
N ASP A 67 -4.65 -8.09 -3.86
CA ASP A 67 -3.27 -8.57 -4.04
C ASP A 67 -2.55 -7.84 -5.19
N ASP A 68 -3.21 -7.72 -6.35
CA ASP A 68 -2.68 -7.02 -7.51
C ASP A 68 -2.47 -5.52 -7.24
N ILE A 69 -3.40 -4.86 -6.54
CA ILE A 69 -3.26 -3.45 -6.15
C ILE A 69 -2.12 -3.28 -5.14
N ALA A 70 -2.01 -4.17 -4.15
CA ALA A 70 -0.94 -4.13 -3.15
C ALA A 70 0.44 -4.28 -3.82
N GLY A 71 0.60 -5.30 -4.67
CA GLY A 71 1.84 -5.52 -5.41
C GLY A 71 2.22 -4.34 -6.31
N LYS A 72 1.28 -3.81 -7.09
CA LYS A 72 1.52 -2.63 -7.95
C LYS A 72 1.89 -1.39 -7.14
N SER A 73 1.24 -1.18 -6.00
CA SER A 73 1.54 -0.08 -5.09
C SER A 73 2.97 -0.16 -4.55
N ILE A 74 3.42 -1.37 -4.19
CA ILE A 74 4.80 -1.62 -3.74
C ILE A 74 5.79 -1.32 -4.87
N GLU A 75 5.52 -1.75 -6.10
CA GLU A 75 6.40 -1.46 -7.24
C GLU A 75 6.53 0.05 -7.49
N ILE A 76 5.44 0.81 -7.35
CA ILE A 76 5.47 2.29 -7.44
C ILE A 76 6.30 2.88 -6.28
N ALA A 77 6.10 2.38 -5.06
CA ALA A 77 6.86 2.82 -3.90
C ALA A 77 8.37 2.60 -4.07
N LYS A 78 8.78 1.45 -4.63
CA LYS A 78 10.20 1.14 -4.93
C LYS A 78 10.82 2.16 -5.88
N LEU A 79 10.04 2.64 -6.87
CA LEU A 79 10.50 3.67 -7.81
C LEU A 79 10.58 5.06 -7.16
N ARG A 80 9.66 5.37 -6.26
CA ARG A 80 9.52 6.69 -5.63
C ARG A 80 10.51 6.93 -4.47
N TYR A 81 10.76 5.92 -3.65
CA TYR A 81 11.56 6.00 -2.43
C TYR A 81 12.89 5.23 -2.52
N LYS A 82 13.46 5.17 -3.73
CA LYS A 82 14.79 4.60 -3.99
C LYS A 82 15.91 5.47 -3.41
#